data_AF-A0A7C3QY94-F1
#
_entry.id   AF-A0A7C3QY94-F1
#
_cell.length_a   1.000
_cell.length_b   1.000
_cell.length_c   1.000
_cell.angle_alpha   90.00
_cell.angle_beta   90.00
_cell.angle_gamma   90.00
#
_symmetry.space_group_name_H-M   'P 1'
#
loop_
_entity.id
_entity.type
_entity.pdbx_description
1 polymer ?
#
loop_
_entity_poly.entity_id
_entity_poly.type
_entity_poly.pdbx_seq_one_letter_code
_entity_poly.pdbx_strand_id
1 'polypeptide(L)'
;MEDKIITYGGQAVIEGVMMRGQKAFAVAMRAPDGKIVTHTERLPNVYRSRITKIPFLRGAILLWDALGLGMRALTLSANTQTGEDEKLEGPALYLTLGLSLAFGIGLFFLLPAGVGGAAEHYLGWSPWLNNLAEGVLRLLLLIGYIWAISFMPDVKRLFMYHGAEHKTINAYEAGADLTPDVVATYPIEHARCGTAFLLTLVLLSILVFTALGPMPLIWRLLSRILFIPILAGVAVEYIRWTANHLKNPIVQFLIKPNLAMQHLTTRDPDHSMLEVAIESFQSMRKAEADFVT
;
A
#
# COMPACT_ATOMS: atom_id res chain seq x y z
N MET A 1 -22.19 12.13 -4.74
CA MET A 1 -21.01 11.84 -5.58
C MET A 1 -20.50 10.48 -5.14
N GLU A 2 -20.58 9.49 -6.00
CA GLU A 2 -20.12 8.13 -5.71
C GLU A 2 -18.61 8.18 -5.47
N ASP A 3 -18.16 7.64 -4.33
CA ASP A 3 -16.77 7.74 -3.93
C ASP A 3 -15.92 6.75 -4.72
N LYS A 4 -15.11 7.25 -5.64
CA LYS A 4 -14.40 6.45 -6.65
C LYS A 4 -13.31 5.55 -6.08
N ILE A 5 -12.92 5.74 -4.82
CA ILE A 5 -12.02 4.81 -4.12
C ILE A 5 -12.74 3.53 -3.67
N ILE A 6 -14.07 3.55 -3.62
CA ILE A 6 -14.89 2.41 -3.20
C ILE A 6 -15.49 1.71 -4.42
N THR A 7 -14.74 1.58 -5.52
CA THR A 7 -15.20 0.77 -6.65
C THR A 7 -14.45 -0.55 -6.66
N TYR A 8 -13.17 -0.54 -7.04
CA TYR A 8 -12.31 -1.72 -7.02
C TYR A 8 -10.86 -1.31 -6.74
N GLY A 9 -10.10 -2.16 -6.04
CA GLY A 9 -8.67 -2.02 -5.85
C GLY A 9 -8.04 -3.37 -5.49
N GLY A 10 -6.71 -3.45 -5.47
CA GLY A 10 -6.02 -4.68 -5.13
C GLY A 10 -4.72 -4.49 -4.36
N GLN A 11 -4.08 -5.63 -4.10
CA GLN A 11 -2.77 -5.74 -3.50
C GLN A 11 -2.06 -6.94 -4.12
N ALA A 12 -0.82 -6.77 -4.57
CA ALA A 12 0.03 -7.89 -4.92
C ALA A 12 0.36 -8.72 -3.68
N VAL A 13 0.35 -10.04 -3.82
CA VAL A 13 0.74 -11.01 -2.80
C VAL A 13 1.75 -11.98 -3.39
N ILE A 14 2.24 -12.94 -2.59
CA ILE A 14 3.24 -13.90 -3.07
C ILE A 14 2.59 -14.76 -4.16
N GLU A 15 3.18 -14.75 -5.35
CA GLU A 15 2.65 -15.47 -6.52
C GLU A 15 1.19 -15.15 -6.89
N GLY A 16 0.69 -13.96 -6.56
CA GLY A 16 -0.71 -13.66 -6.81
C GLY A 16 -1.15 -12.23 -6.59
N VAL A 17 -2.47 -12.05 -6.67
CA VAL A 17 -3.13 -10.76 -6.48
C VAL A 17 -4.38 -10.93 -5.62
N MET A 18 -4.51 -10.08 -4.61
CA MET A 18 -5.77 -9.85 -3.91
C MET A 18 -6.53 -8.72 -4.59
N MET A 19 -7.79 -8.96 -4.96
CA MET A 19 -8.71 -7.98 -5.50
C MET A 19 -9.85 -7.75 -4.50
N ARG A 20 -10.18 -6.48 -4.27
CA ARG A 20 -11.20 -6.04 -3.30
C ARG A 20 -12.25 -5.18 -4.01
N GLY A 21 -13.51 -5.59 -3.84
CA GLY A 21 -14.68 -4.80 -4.21
C GLY A 21 -15.31 -4.08 -3.01
N GLN A 22 -16.59 -3.74 -3.13
CA GLN A 22 -17.40 -3.13 -2.07
C GLN A 22 -17.89 -4.14 -1.04
N LYS A 23 -18.17 -5.38 -1.45
CA LYS A 23 -18.83 -6.42 -0.63
C LYS A 23 -18.02 -7.70 -0.48
N ALA A 24 -17.09 -7.96 -1.38
CA ALA A 24 -16.29 -9.17 -1.41
C ALA A 24 -14.83 -8.83 -1.68
N PHE A 25 -13.94 -9.75 -1.33
CA PHE A 25 -12.60 -9.80 -1.87
C PHE A 25 -12.29 -11.21 -2.38
N ALA A 26 -11.37 -11.30 -3.31
CA ALA A 26 -10.79 -12.54 -3.78
C ALA A 26 -9.27 -12.45 -3.76
N VAL A 27 -8.62 -13.59 -3.57
CA VAL A 27 -7.17 -13.75 -3.72
C VAL A 27 -6.97 -14.90 -4.68
N ALA A 28 -6.34 -14.65 -5.82
CA ALA A 28 -5.87 -15.70 -6.71
C ALA A 28 -4.35 -15.71 -6.70
N MET A 29 -3.77 -16.90 -6.65
CA MET A 29 -2.32 -17.11 -6.60
C MET A 29 -1.95 -18.40 -7.30
N ARG A 30 -0.75 -18.44 -7.87
CA ARG A 30 -0.22 -19.64 -8.53
C ARG A 30 0.44 -20.52 -7.47
N ALA A 31 -0.07 -21.73 -7.30
CA ALA A 31 0.50 -22.73 -6.42
C ALA A 31 1.80 -23.32 -7.02
N PRO A 32 2.66 -23.97 -6.22
CA PRO A 32 3.87 -24.63 -6.72
C PRO A 32 3.63 -25.69 -7.81
N ASP A 33 2.44 -26.30 -7.85
CA ASP A 33 2.02 -27.24 -8.90
C ASP A 33 1.57 -26.57 -10.21
N GLY A 34 1.65 -25.23 -10.27
CA GLY A 34 1.32 -24.40 -11.42
C GLY A 34 -0.15 -24.01 -11.53
N LYS A 35 -1.05 -24.57 -10.71
CA LYS A 35 -2.49 -24.24 -10.74
C LYS A 35 -2.77 -22.90 -10.09
N ILE A 36 -3.82 -22.24 -10.56
CA ILE A 36 -4.35 -21.03 -9.91
C ILE A 36 -5.29 -21.48 -8.80
N VAL A 37 -4.98 -21.07 -7.57
CA VAL A 37 -5.81 -21.29 -6.39
C VAL A 37 -6.47 -19.97 -6.04
N THR A 38 -7.80 -20.00 -5.92
CA THR A 38 -8.59 -18.81 -5.63
C THR A 38 -9.35 -18.96 -4.31
N HIS A 39 -9.29 -17.94 -3.47
CA HIS A 39 -10.06 -17.82 -2.25
C HIS A 39 -10.94 -16.59 -2.33
N THR A 40 -12.22 -16.72 -1.95
CA THR A 40 -13.19 -15.63 -1.96
C THR A 40 -13.86 -15.53 -0.60
N GLU A 41 -13.98 -14.32 -0.07
CA GLU A 41 -14.65 -14.07 1.21
C GLU A 41 -15.49 -12.80 1.15
N ARG A 42 -16.51 -12.75 2.01
CA ARG A 42 -17.35 -11.56 2.18
C ARG A 42 -16.66 -10.56 3.09
N LEU A 43 -16.68 -9.29 2.68
CA LEU A 43 -16.16 -8.19 3.48
C LEU A 43 -17.05 -7.96 4.73
N PRO A 44 -16.46 -7.82 5.93
CA PRO A 44 -17.21 -7.54 7.17
C PRO A 44 -18.15 -6.33 7.08
N ASN A 45 -19.28 -6.34 7.79
CA ASN A 45 -20.25 -5.22 7.75
C ASN A 45 -19.73 -3.88 8.33
N VAL A 46 -18.52 -3.85 8.91
CA VAL A 46 -17.90 -2.65 9.50
C VAL A 46 -17.83 -1.50 8.47
N TYR A 47 -17.64 -1.78 7.18
CA TYR A 47 -17.61 -0.76 6.13
C TYR A 47 -18.95 -0.04 5.92
N ARG A 48 -20.08 -0.64 6.35
CA ARG A 48 -21.44 -0.07 6.24
C ARG A 48 -21.85 0.74 7.47
N SER A 49 -21.01 0.79 8.51
CA SER A 49 -21.31 1.49 9.76
C SER A 49 -21.35 3.01 9.59
N ARG A 50 -22.09 3.73 10.45
CA ARG A 50 -22.15 5.21 10.40
C ARG A 50 -20.79 5.87 10.68
N ILE A 51 -19.87 5.16 11.34
CA ILE A 51 -18.56 5.66 11.74
C ILE A 51 -17.65 5.86 10.52
N THR A 52 -17.81 5.08 9.45
CA THR A 52 -17.05 5.25 8.18
C THR A 52 -17.43 6.53 7.41
N LYS A 53 -18.42 7.29 7.89
CA LYS A 53 -18.82 8.58 7.31
C LYS A 53 -18.08 9.77 7.94
N ILE A 54 -17.46 9.61 9.11
CA ILE A 54 -16.77 10.69 9.82
C ILE A 54 -15.36 10.86 9.23
N PRO A 55 -15.00 12.03 8.67
CA PRO A 55 -13.66 12.29 8.16
C PRO A 55 -12.56 12.04 9.21
N PHE A 56 -11.36 11.66 8.77
CA PHE A 56 -10.20 11.25 9.59
C PHE A 56 -10.40 9.91 10.32
N LEU A 57 -11.49 9.75 11.07
CA LEU A 57 -11.80 8.50 11.78
C LEU A 57 -12.08 7.36 10.79
N ARG A 58 -12.80 7.65 9.70
CA ARG A 58 -13.00 6.69 8.61
C ARG A 58 -11.69 6.28 7.93
N GLY A 59 -10.75 7.21 7.78
CA GLY A 59 -9.45 6.93 7.15
C GLY A 59 -8.64 5.93 7.96
N ALA A 60 -8.60 6.12 9.28
CA ALA A 60 -7.98 5.17 10.20
C ALA A 60 -8.64 3.79 10.18
N ILE A 61 -9.98 3.73 10.18
CA ILE A 61 -10.72 2.45 10.12
C ILE A 61 -10.48 1.72 8.80
N LEU A 62 -10.55 2.44 7.67
CA LEU A 62 -10.32 1.87 6.34
C LEU A 62 -8.88 1.37 6.19
N LEU A 63 -7.90 2.10 6.73
CA LEU A 63 -6.51 1.68 6.73
C LEU A 63 -6.27 0.45 7.61
N TRP A 64 -6.80 0.46 8.84
CA TRP A 64 -6.66 -0.67 9.77
C TRP A 64 -7.19 -1.95 9.16
N ASP A 65 -8.34 -1.84 8.51
CA ASP A 65 -8.97 -2.94 7.86
C ASP A 65 -8.22 -3.39 6.59
N ALA A 66 -7.79 -2.45 5.73
CA ALA A 66 -6.97 -2.77 4.56
C ALA A 66 -5.66 -3.48 4.95
N LEU A 67 -5.04 -3.04 6.06
CA LEU A 67 -3.88 -3.73 6.63
C LEU A 67 -4.24 -5.14 7.10
N GLY A 68 -5.35 -5.31 7.82
CA GLY A 68 -5.81 -6.62 8.27
C GLY A 68 -6.09 -7.60 7.12
N LEU A 69 -6.80 -7.15 6.08
CA LEU A 69 -7.07 -7.92 4.86
C LEU A 69 -5.78 -8.23 4.10
N GLY A 70 -4.91 -7.23 3.93
CA GLY A 70 -3.62 -7.37 3.26
C GLY A 70 -2.72 -8.39 3.96
N MET A 71 -2.66 -8.37 5.30
CA MET A 71 -1.93 -9.35 6.10
C MET A 71 -2.51 -10.75 5.94
N ARG A 72 -3.83 -10.91 5.97
CA ARG A 72 -4.47 -12.21 5.74
C ARG A 72 -4.15 -12.76 4.35
N ALA A 73 -4.24 -11.93 3.31
CA ALA A 73 -3.94 -12.32 1.95
C ALA A 73 -2.46 -12.70 1.78
N LEU A 74 -1.54 -11.97 2.42
CA LEU A 74 -0.11 -12.31 2.43
C LEU A 74 0.15 -13.64 3.15
N THR A 75 -0.40 -13.85 4.33
CA THR A 75 -0.28 -15.11 5.07
C THR A 75 -0.85 -16.28 4.27
N LEU A 76 -2.03 -16.10 3.68
CA LEU A 76 -2.66 -17.09 2.82
C LEU A 76 -1.73 -17.45 1.64
N SER A 77 -1.21 -16.44 0.95
CA SER A 77 -0.30 -16.66 -0.18
C SER A 77 1.00 -17.34 0.21
N ALA A 78 1.58 -16.97 1.35
CA ALA A 78 2.79 -17.59 1.86
C ALA A 78 2.56 -19.07 2.20
N ASN A 79 1.46 -19.39 2.88
CA ASN A 79 1.10 -20.77 3.23
C ASN A 79 0.79 -21.63 2.00
N THR A 80 0.26 -21.04 0.92
CA THR A 80 0.09 -21.75 -0.35
C THR A 80 1.43 -22.10 -1.01
N GLN A 81 2.49 -21.31 -0.77
CA GLN A 81 3.83 -21.62 -1.30
C GLN A 81 4.61 -22.64 -0.45
N THR A 82 4.41 -22.68 0.87
CA THR A 82 5.19 -23.54 1.78
C THR A 82 4.59 -24.94 2.01
N GLY A 83 3.37 -25.20 1.56
CA GLY A 83 2.71 -26.51 1.73
C GLY A 83 2.15 -26.72 3.14
N GLU A 84 1.63 -27.93 3.43
CA GLU A 84 0.90 -28.20 4.69
C GLU A 84 1.80 -28.25 5.95
N ASP A 85 3.10 -28.53 5.79
CA ASP A 85 4.02 -28.80 6.91
C ASP A 85 4.69 -27.54 7.50
N GLU A 86 4.69 -26.40 6.80
CA GLU A 86 5.32 -25.14 7.24
C GLU A 86 4.35 -23.94 7.15
N LYS A 87 3.17 -24.07 7.75
CA LYS A 87 2.21 -22.96 7.82
C LYS A 87 2.68 -21.86 8.77
N LEU A 88 2.69 -20.62 8.27
CA LEU A 88 2.93 -19.41 9.04
C LEU A 88 1.69 -19.04 9.86
N GLU A 89 1.58 -19.62 11.05
CA GLU A 89 0.45 -19.39 11.96
C GLU A 89 0.91 -19.13 13.40
N GLY A 90 -0.01 -18.63 14.24
CA GLY A 90 0.21 -18.50 15.68
C GLY A 90 1.31 -17.51 16.07
N PRO A 91 2.06 -17.77 17.17
CA PRO A 91 3.04 -16.83 17.73
C PRO A 91 4.15 -16.42 16.76
N ALA A 92 4.56 -17.32 15.85
CA ALA A 92 5.61 -17.04 14.88
C ALA A 92 5.20 -15.93 13.91
N LEU A 93 3.95 -15.94 13.42
CA LEU A 93 3.42 -14.90 12.55
C LEU A 93 3.44 -13.53 13.25
N TYR A 94 2.95 -13.46 14.50
CA TYR A 94 2.92 -12.21 15.27
C TYR A 94 4.32 -11.69 15.59
N LEU A 95 5.27 -12.59 15.86
CA LEU A 95 6.67 -12.21 16.09
C LEU A 95 7.30 -11.62 14.83
N THR A 96 7.16 -12.29 13.68
CA THR A 96 7.69 -11.81 12.40
C THR A 96 7.08 -10.47 12.01
N LEU A 97 5.75 -10.32 12.18
CA LEU A 97 5.07 -9.05 11.93
C LEU A 97 5.55 -7.95 12.87
N GLY A 98 5.68 -8.25 14.17
CA GLY A 98 6.16 -7.30 15.17
C GLY A 98 7.59 -6.84 14.90
N LEU A 99 8.49 -7.76 14.56
CA LEU A 99 9.87 -7.46 14.19
C LEU A 99 9.95 -6.62 12.92
N SER A 100 9.18 -6.97 11.89
CA SER A 100 9.13 -6.22 10.62
C SER A 100 8.62 -4.80 10.83
N LEU A 101 7.58 -4.62 11.65
CA LEU A 101 7.03 -3.32 12.01
C LEU A 101 8.02 -2.50 12.84
N ALA A 102 8.66 -3.11 13.85
CA ALA A 102 9.68 -2.46 14.66
C ALA A 102 10.88 -2.02 13.81
N PHE A 103 11.33 -2.86 12.88
CA PHE A 103 12.37 -2.51 11.91
C PHE A 103 11.96 -1.34 11.03
N GLY A 104 10.74 -1.34 10.47
CA GLY A 104 10.23 -0.24 9.67
C GLY A 104 10.13 1.08 10.43
N ILE A 105 9.60 1.07 11.66
CA ILE A 105 9.55 2.26 12.53
C ILE A 105 10.97 2.72 12.89
N GLY A 106 11.86 1.78 13.22
CA GLY A 106 13.26 2.06 13.50
C GLY A 106 13.95 2.74 12.33
N LEU A 107 13.87 2.15 11.15
CA LEU A 107 14.58 2.60 9.94
C LEU A 107 14.03 3.90 9.36
N PHE A 108 12.70 4.05 9.28
CA PHE A 108 12.09 5.19 8.57
C PHE A 108 11.68 6.34 9.48
N PHE A 109 11.41 6.10 10.77
CA PHE A 109 10.99 7.16 11.70
C PHE A 109 12.08 7.52 12.71
N LEU A 110 12.60 6.54 13.43
CA LEU A 110 13.51 6.79 14.56
C LEU A 110 14.93 7.09 14.10
N LEU A 111 15.46 6.37 13.12
CA LEU A 111 16.82 6.58 12.62
C LEU A 111 17.00 7.99 12.04
N PRO A 112 16.14 8.51 11.15
CA PRO A 112 16.29 9.88 10.66
C PRO A 112 16.19 10.92 11.79
N ALA A 113 15.31 10.68 12.76
CA ALA A 113 15.15 11.57 13.92
C ALA A 113 16.37 11.53 14.86
N GLY A 114 16.96 10.35 15.07
CA GLY A 114 18.20 10.19 15.84
C GLY A 114 19.38 10.86 15.15
N VAL A 115 19.55 10.62 13.85
CA VAL A 115 20.61 11.24 13.03
C VAL A 115 20.47 12.76 13.04
N GLY A 116 19.27 13.28 12.81
CA GLY A 116 19.04 14.73 12.85
C GLY A 116 19.20 15.31 14.26
N GLY A 117 19.02 14.53 15.33
CA GLY A 117 19.28 14.96 16.70
C GLY A 117 20.77 15.05 17.02
N ALA A 118 21.55 14.10 16.53
CA ALA A 118 23.00 14.14 16.60
C ALA A 118 23.56 15.31 15.78
N ALA A 119 23.05 15.55 14.56
CA ALA A 119 23.46 16.67 13.72
C ALA A 119 23.23 18.03 14.40
N GLU A 120 22.08 18.21 15.06
CA GLU A 120 21.79 19.41 15.85
C GLU A 120 22.82 19.63 16.96
N HIS A 121 23.15 18.58 17.70
CA HIS A 121 24.07 18.66 18.84
C HIS A 121 25.53 18.91 18.42
N TYR A 122 26.00 18.23 17.37
CA TYR A 122 27.42 18.27 16.97
C TYR A 122 27.74 19.33 15.91
N LEU A 123 26.80 19.67 15.02
CA LEU A 123 27.01 20.61 13.91
C LEU A 123 26.38 21.99 14.17
N GLY A 124 25.61 22.15 15.24
CA GLY A 124 24.99 23.44 15.60
C GLY A 124 23.96 23.94 14.57
N TRP A 125 23.38 23.06 13.77
CA TRP A 125 22.37 23.44 12.77
C TRP A 125 21.11 24.01 13.42
N SER A 126 20.47 24.96 12.74
CA SER A 126 19.18 25.47 13.21
C SER A 126 18.14 24.33 13.28
N PRO A 127 17.25 24.32 14.29
CA PRO A 127 16.26 23.24 14.43
C PRO A 127 15.35 23.04 13.22
N TRP A 128 15.00 24.13 12.53
CA TRP A 128 14.20 24.08 11.30
C TRP A 128 14.94 23.38 10.16
N LEU A 129 16.22 23.69 9.98
CA LEU A 129 17.07 23.01 9.00
C LEU A 129 17.24 21.53 9.35
N ASN A 130 17.38 21.17 10.63
CA ASN A 130 17.46 19.78 11.07
C ASN A 130 16.18 18.99 10.81
N ASN A 131 15.01 19.58 11.08
CA ASN A 131 13.73 18.92 10.81
C ASN A 131 13.50 18.72 9.30
N LEU A 132 13.87 19.71 8.48
CA LEU A 132 13.83 19.56 7.03
C LEU A 132 14.81 18.48 6.54
N ALA A 133 16.05 18.48 7.04
CA ALA A 133 17.06 17.48 6.73
C ALA A 133 16.66 16.07 7.17
N GLU A 134 16.05 15.91 8.35
CA GLU A 134 15.44 14.64 8.80
C GLU A 134 14.41 14.16 7.77
N GLY A 135 13.55 15.07 7.31
CA GLY A 135 12.52 14.77 6.32
C GLY A 135 13.09 14.34 4.97
N VAL A 136 14.09 15.06 4.47
CA VAL A 136 14.79 14.72 3.22
C VAL A 136 15.51 13.38 3.36
N LEU A 137 16.21 13.14 4.47
CA LEU A 137 16.86 11.87 4.76
C LEU A 137 15.85 10.71 4.76
N ARG A 138 14.69 10.88 5.41
CA ARG A 138 13.61 9.89 5.41
C ARG A 138 13.11 9.59 4.00
N LEU A 139 12.91 10.62 3.17
CA LEU A 139 12.48 10.44 1.79
C LEU A 139 13.54 9.68 0.95
N LEU A 140 14.81 10.07 1.08
CA LEU A 140 15.92 9.39 0.40
C LEU A 140 16.06 7.93 0.86
N LEU A 141 15.92 7.66 2.16
CA LEU A 141 15.92 6.30 2.71
C LEU A 141 14.76 5.47 2.17
N LEU A 142 13.54 6.02 2.09
CA LEU A 142 12.39 5.31 1.52
C LEU A 142 12.63 4.94 0.05
N ILE A 143 13.02 5.92 -0.77
CA ILE A 143 13.28 5.70 -2.21
C ILE A 143 14.44 4.72 -2.39
N GLY A 144 15.55 4.93 -1.67
CA GLY A 144 16.74 4.10 -1.73
C GLY A 144 16.47 2.66 -1.29
N TYR A 145 15.68 2.47 -0.22
CA TYR A 145 15.27 1.15 0.25
C TYR A 145 14.44 0.41 -0.80
N ILE A 146 13.39 1.03 -1.34
CA ILE A 146 12.54 0.42 -2.36
C ILE A 146 13.35 0.08 -3.62
N TRP A 147 14.21 1.00 -4.05
CA TRP A 147 15.12 0.77 -5.16
C TRP A 147 16.04 -0.43 -4.91
N ALA A 148 16.64 -0.54 -3.71
CA ALA A 148 17.55 -1.63 -3.36
C ALA A 148 16.85 -2.99 -3.31
N ILE A 149 15.67 -3.09 -2.68
CA ILE A 149 14.93 -4.36 -2.62
C ILE A 149 14.36 -4.76 -3.98
N SER A 150 14.18 -3.82 -4.91
CA SER A 150 13.67 -4.11 -6.26
C SER A 150 14.57 -5.05 -7.09
N PHE A 151 15.83 -5.23 -6.66
CA PHE A 151 16.77 -6.17 -7.27
C PHE A 151 16.63 -7.60 -6.73
N MET A 152 15.91 -7.80 -5.63
CA MET A 152 15.66 -9.13 -5.08
C MET A 152 14.66 -9.88 -5.99
N PRO A 153 14.91 -11.14 -6.39
CA PRO A 153 14.04 -11.89 -7.30
C PRO A 153 12.57 -11.93 -6.84
N ASP A 154 12.34 -12.23 -5.56
CA ASP A 154 10.98 -12.36 -5.02
C ASP A 154 10.23 -11.02 -5.02
N VAL A 155 10.93 -9.93 -4.71
CA VAL A 155 10.35 -8.57 -4.73
C VAL A 155 10.07 -8.12 -6.17
N LYS A 156 10.97 -8.45 -7.11
CA LYS A 156 10.73 -8.19 -8.53
C LYS A 156 9.47 -8.90 -9.02
N ARG A 157 9.28 -10.18 -8.64
CA ARG A 157 8.06 -10.94 -8.95
C ARG A 157 6.83 -10.32 -8.32
N LEU A 158 6.89 -9.90 -7.05
CA LEU A 158 5.82 -9.17 -6.38
C LEU A 158 5.45 -7.88 -7.13
N PHE A 159 6.43 -7.12 -7.60
CA PHE A 159 6.21 -5.90 -8.40
C PHE A 159 5.63 -6.19 -9.79
N MET A 160 5.88 -7.37 -10.36
CA MET A 160 5.22 -7.81 -11.60
C MET A 160 3.74 -8.12 -11.35
N TYR A 161 3.40 -8.85 -10.28
CA TYR A 161 1.98 -9.06 -9.90
C TYR A 161 1.27 -7.74 -9.58
N HIS A 162 1.97 -6.77 -9.01
CA HIS A 162 1.43 -5.42 -8.81
C HIS A 162 1.16 -4.72 -10.15
N GLY A 163 2.05 -4.86 -11.14
CA GLY A 163 1.80 -4.42 -12.51
C GLY A 163 0.59 -5.11 -13.13
N ALA A 164 0.41 -6.42 -12.90
CA ALA A 164 -0.75 -7.18 -13.37
C ALA A 164 -2.07 -6.68 -12.78
N GLU A 165 -2.08 -6.34 -11.48
CA GLU A 165 -3.23 -5.74 -10.81
C GLU A 165 -3.63 -4.41 -11.45
N HIS A 166 -2.67 -3.49 -11.62
CA HIS A 166 -2.93 -2.19 -12.25
C HIS A 166 -3.45 -2.33 -13.68
N LYS A 167 -2.80 -3.16 -14.51
CA LYS A 167 -3.23 -3.36 -15.90
C LYS A 167 -4.64 -3.94 -15.98
N THR A 168 -4.97 -4.90 -15.11
CA THR A 168 -6.31 -5.52 -15.05
C THR A 168 -7.37 -4.49 -14.69
N ILE A 169 -7.11 -3.63 -13.69
CA ILE A 169 -8.05 -2.57 -13.31
C ILE A 169 -8.17 -1.53 -14.43
N ASN A 170 -7.06 -1.07 -15.02
CA ASN A 170 -7.07 -0.11 -16.12
C ASN A 170 -7.88 -0.62 -17.33
N ALA A 171 -7.71 -1.90 -17.69
CA ALA A 171 -8.47 -2.53 -18.77
C ALA A 171 -9.97 -2.57 -18.46
N TYR A 172 -10.33 -2.94 -17.23
CA TYR A 172 -11.72 -2.96 -16.77
C TYR A 172 -12.35 -1.55 -16.79
N GLU A 173 -11.65 -0.54 -16.28
CA GLU A 173 -12.16 0.84 -16.25
C GLU A 173 -12.36 1.44 -17.64
N ALA A 174 -11.60 0.96 -18.63
CA ALA A 174 -11.77 1.32 -20.02
C ALA A 174 -12.90 0.53 -20.73
N GLY A 175 -13.53 -0.42 -20.04
CA GLY A 175 -14.60 -1.26 -20.59
C GLY A 175 -14.11 -2.31 -21.59
N ALA A 176 -12.84 -2.72 -21.51
CA ALA A 176 -12.29 -3.74 -22.39
C ALA A 176 -12.51 -5.17 -21.88
N ASP A 177 -12.38 -6.12 -22.80
CA ASP A 177 -12.42 -7.54 -22.50
C ASP A 177 -11.19 -7.94 -21.66
N LEU A 178 -11.44 -8.68 -20.58
CA LEU A 178 -10.40 -9.10 -19.65
C LEU A 178 -9.75 -10.40 -20.10
N THR A 179 -8.98 -10.32 -21.19
CA THR A 179 -8.06 -11.37 -21.63
C THR A 179 -6.61 -10.92 -21.40
N PRO A 180 -5.66 -11.84 -21.14
CA PRO A 180 -4.27 -11.45 -20.90
C PRO A 180 -3.66 -10.62 -22.03
N ASP A 181 -3.93 -10.95 -23.30
CA ASP A 181 -3.45 -10.21 -24.47
C ASP A 181 -3.93 -8.75 -24.47
N VAL A 182 -5.21 -8.53 -24.17
CA VAL A 182 -5.80 -7.18 -24.13
C VAL A 182 -5.25 -6.43 -22.92
N VAL A 183 -5.28 -7.04 -21.74
CA VAL A 183 -4.82 -6.43 -20.48
C VAL A 183 -3.34 -6.04 -20.57
N ALA A 184 -2.50 -6.81 -21.25
CA ALA A 184 -1.08 -6.50 -21.42
C ALA A 184 -0.81 -5.13 -22.07
N THR A 185 -1.73 -4.65 -22.92
CA THR A 185 -1.62 -3.37 -23.65
C THR A 185 -1.96 -2.14 -22.81
N TYR A 186 -2.56 -2.33 -21.63
CA TYR A 186 -2.95 -1.22 -20.77
C TYR A 186 -1.76 -0.65 -19.98
N PRO A 187 -1.83 0.63 -19.58
CA PRO A 187 -0.80 1.26 -18.77
C PRO A 187 -0.56 0.51 -17.45
N ILE A 188 0.70 0.47 -17.02
CA ILE A 188 1.05 -0.12 -15.72
C ILE A 188 0.81 0.86 -14.57
N GLU A 189 0.76 2.16 -14.84
CA GLU A 189 0.48 3.17 -13.83
C GLU A 189 -1.01 3.28 -13.56
N HIS A 190 -1.37 3.44 -12.29
CA HIS A 190 -2.75 3.62 -11.86
C HIS A 190 -2.87 4.74 -10.83
N ALA A 191 -3.75 5.71 -11.08
CA ALA A 191 -3.86 6.92 -10.28
C ALA A 191 -4.33 6.69 -8.83
N ARG A 192 -4.89 5.51 -8.52
CA ARG A 192 -5.41 5.16 -7.18
C ARG A 192 -4.59 4.07 -6.48
N CYS A 193 -3.34 3.85 -6.90
CA CYS A 193 -2.45 2.88 -6.29
C CYS A 193 -2.13 3.21 -4.81
N GLY A 194 -2.07 2.18 -3.96
CA GLY A 194 -1.70 2.29 -2.55
C GLY A 194 -0.27 2.76 -2.30
N THR A 195 0.65 2.67 -3.26
CA THR A 195 2.02 3.21 -3.12
C THR A 195 2.05 4.72 -2.89
N ALA A 196 1.01 5.43 -3.36
CA ALA A 196 0.77 6.82 -3.04
C ALA A 196 0.68 7.06 -1.52
N PHE A 197 0.25 6.07 -0.74
CA PHE A 197 0.17 6.15 0.71
C PHE A 197 1.53 6.35 1.37
N LEU A 198 2.53 5.53 1.03
CA LEU A 198 3.85 5.63 1.64
C LEU A 198 4.51 6.99 1.33
N LEU A 199 4.47 7.42 0.07
CA LEU A 199 5.04 8.71 -0.32
C LEU A 199 4.29 9.87 0.34
N THR A 200 2.95 9.85 0.33
CA THR A 200 2.11 10.87 0.99
C THR A 200 2.40 10.93 2.49
N LEU A 201 2.48 9.78 3.17
CA LEU A 201 2.78 9.68 4.59
C LEU A 201 4.13 10.34 4.89
N VAL A 202 5.17 10.03 4.11
CA VAL A 202 6.49 10.64 4.28
C VAL A 202 6.44 12.14 4.04
N LEU A 203 5.87 12.61 2.93
CA LEU A 203 5.80 14.05 2.64
C LEU A 203 5.02 14.83 3.71
N LEU A 204 3.88 14.31 4.15
CA LEU A 204 3.12 14.89 5.26
C LEU A 204 3.93 14.92 6.55
N SER A 205 4.70 13.86 6.82
CA SER A 205 5.57 13.81 8.00
C SER A 205 6.62 14.91 7.99
N ILE A 206 7.20 15.26 6.82
CA ILE A 206 8.17 16.36 6.70
C ILE A 206 7.49 17.67 7.09
N LEU A 207 6.30 17.94 6.54
CA LEU A 207 5.56 19.17 6.81
C LEU A 207 5.17 19.30 8.28
N VAL A 208 4.57 18.24 8.84
CA VAL A 208 4.10 18.22 10.23
C VAL A 208 5.26 18.35 11.21
N PHE A 209 6.32 17.54 11.08
CA PHE A 209 7.42 17.58 12.04
C PHE A 209 8.28 18.83 11.91
N THR A 210 8.37 19.42 10.72
CA THR A 210 9.00 20.74 10.57
C THR A 210 8.18 21.81 11.29
N ALA A 211 6.84 21.80 11.14
CA ALA A 211 5.95 22.77 11.79
C ALA A 211 5.91 22.63 13.33
N LEU A 212 6.10 21.43 13.88
CA LEU A 212 6.17 21.22 15.33
C LEU A 212 7.41 21.86 15.99
N GLY A 213 8.43 22.19 15.21
CA GLY A 213 9.61 22.92 15.69
C GLY A 213 10.62 22.07 16.50
N PRO A 214 11.61 22.73 17.15
CA PRO A 214 12.61 22.08 18.00
C PRO A 214 11.98 21.32 19.17
N MET A 215 12.50 20.13 19.46
CA MET A 215 12.15 19.36 20.65
C MET A 215 13.37 18.66 21.22
N PRO A 216 13.42 18.44 22.56
CA PRO A 216 14.38 17.51 23.15
C PRO A 216 14.29 16.12 22.52
N LEU A 217 15.40 15.40 22.43
CA LEU A 217 15.53 14.14 21.70
C LEU A 217 14.43 13.10 22.06
N ILE A 218 14.09 12.95 23.34
CA ILE A 218 13.07 11.98 23.77
C ILE A 218 11.69 12.37 23.22
N TRP A 219 11.28 13.62 23.40
CA TRP A 219 10.01 14.13 22.86
C TRP A 219 9.97 14.11 21.34
N ARG A 220 11.13 14.32 20.71
CA ARG A 220 11.32 14.17 19.28
C ARG A 220 11.00 12.75 18.83
N LEU A 221 11.61 11.73 19.45
CA LEU A 221 11.37 10.33 19.08
C LEU A 221 9.93 9.89 19.39
N LEU A 222 9.40 10.25 20.57
CA LEU A 222 8.03 9.91 20.97
C LEU A 222 6.99 10.50 20.02
N SER A 223 7.15 11.78 19.63
CA SER A 223 6.24 12.40 18.66
C SER A 223 6.28 11.69 17.31
N ARG A 224 7.41 11.12 16.89
CA ARG A 224 7.49 10.41 15.59
C ARG A 224 6.64 9.16 15.59
N ILE A 225 6.58 8.46 16.72
CA ILE A 225 5.74 7.27 16.91
C ILE A 225 4.27 7.66 17.07
N LEU A 226 3.98 8.60 17.98
CA LEU A 226 2.61 8.98 18.33
C LEU A 226 1.85 9.62 17.16
N PHE A 227 2.55 10.29 16.24
CA PHE A 227 1.92 10.91 15.08
C PHE A 227 1.71 9.94 13.90
N ILE A 228 2.21 8.70 13.92
CA ILE A 228 1.99 7.74 12.83
C ILE A 228 0.48 7.56 12.52
N PRO A 229 -0.40 7.30 13.49
CA PRO A 229 -1.83 7.12 13.21
C PRO A 229 -2.49 8.40 12.67
N ILE A 230 -2.06 9.57 13.15
CA ILE A 230 -2.57 10.87 12.71
C ILE A 230 -2.17 11.12 11.26
N LEU A 231 -0.88 10.97 10.94
CA LEU A 231 -0.33 11.11 9.59
C LEU A 231 -1.00 10.15 8.62
N ALA A 232 -1.21 8.90 9.04
CA ALA A 232 -1.88 7.89 8.25
C ALA A 232 -3.34 8.26 7.95
N GLY A 233 -4.09 8.75 8.96
CA GLY A 233 -5.46 9.22 8.77
C GLY A 233 -5.54 10.40 7.79
N VAL A 234 -4.65 11.38 7.91
CA VAL A 234 -4.56 12.52 6.98
C VAL A 234 -4.16 12.06 5.57
N ALA A 235 -3.22 11.12 5.46
CA ALA A 235 -2.78 10.58 4.16
C ALA A 235 -3.93 9.90 3.41
N VAL A 236 -4.76 9.11 4.10
CA VAL A 236 -5.96 8.48 3.48
C VAL A 236 -6.94 9.54 2.98
N GLU A 237 -7.22 10.58 3.78
CA GLU A 237 -8.13 11.66 3.35
C GLU A 237 -7.55 12.46 2.17
N TYR A 238 -6.24 12.72 2.16
CA TYR A 238 -5.56 13.37 1.05
C TYR A 238 -5.65 12.56 -0.25
N ILE A 239 -5.32 11.26 -0.19
CA ILE A 239 -5.42 10.35 -1.34
C ILE A 239 -6.87 10.26 -1.83
N ARG A 240 -7.82 10.27 -0.89
CA ARG A 240 -9.24 10.26 -1.22
C ARG A 240 -9.72 11.52 -1.91
N TRP A 241 -9.21 12.66 -1.47
CA TRP A 241 -9.48 13.90 -2.14
C TRP A 241 -8.87 13.92 -3.55
N THR A 242 -7.61 13.53 -3.73
CA THR A 242 -6.97 13.54 -5.06
C THR A 242 -7.64 12.58 -6.04
N ALA A 243 -7.98 11.36 -5.62
CA ALA A 243 -8.67 10.37 -6.47
C ALA A 243 -10.06 10.84 -6.93
N ASN A 244 -10.78 11.59 -6.09
CA ASN A 244 -12.09 12.13 -6.44
C ASN A 244 -12.03 13.38 -7.34
N HIS A 245 -10.85 14.00 -7.48
CA HIS A 245 -10.66 15.26 -8.23
C HIS A 245 -9.65 15.13 -9.38
N LEU A 246 -9.42 13.93 -9.92
CA LEU A 246 -8.46 13.65 -11.01
C LEU A 246 -8.65 14.49 -12.29
N LYS A 247 -9.83 15.07 -12.51
CA LYS A 247 -10.09 15.97 -13.65
C LYS A 247 -9.45 17.35 -13.50
N ASN A 248 -9.05 17.75 -12.29
CA ASN A 248 -8.45 19.05 -12.02
C ASN A 248 -6.95 19.03 -12.37
N PRO A 249 -6.44 19.97 -13.20
CA PRO A 249 -5.03 20.00 -13.60
C PRO A 249 -4.06 20.17 -12.42
N ILE A 250 -4.48 20.86 -11.35
CA ILE A 250 -3.68 20.99 -10.12
C ILE A 250 -3.54 19.63 -9.45
N VAL A 251 -4.62 18.87 -9.37
CA VAL A 251 -4.61 17.52 -8.78
C VAL A 251 -3.74 16.58 -9.62
N GLN A 252 -3.82 16.68 -10.95
CA GLN A 252 -2.93 15.92 -11.85
C GLN A 252 -1.46 16.22 -11.61
N PHE A 253 -1.10 17.48 -11.33
CA PHE A 253 0.26 17.84 -10.95
C PHE A 253 0.66 17.23 -9.59
N LEU A 254 -0.23 17.30 -8.59
CA LEU A 254 0.03 16.78 -7.25
C LEU A 254 0.24 15.26 -7.20
N ILE A 255 -0.36 14.50 -8.11
CA ILE A 255 -0.19 13.04 -8.16
C ILE A 255 1.04 12.60 -8.95
N LYS A 256 1.70 13.48 -9.73
CA LYS A 256 2.89 13.10 -10.53
C LYS A 256 3.99 12.41 -9.72
N PRO A 257 4.36 12.89 -8.51
CA PRO A 257 5.36 12.20 -7.70
C PRO A 257 4.93 10.78 -7.33
N ASN A 258 3.63 10.57 -7.05
CA ASN A 258 3.10 9.25 -6.75
C ASN A 258 3.15 8.33 -7.97
N LEU A 259 2.84 8.83 -9.17
CA LEU A 259 2.96 8.06 -10.41
C LEU A 259 4.43 7.71 -10.69
N ALA A 260 5.35 8.65 -10.48
CA ALA A 260 6.78 8.40 -10.63
C ALA A 260 7.28 7.31 -9.68
N MET A 261 6.77 7.28 -8.44
CA MET A 261 7.09 6.23 -7.47
C MET A 261 6.65 4.84 -7.93
N GLN A 262 5.59 4.74 -8.74
CA GLN A 262 5.11 3.45 -9.21
C GLN A 262 6.15 2.74 -10.07
N HIS A 263 6.96 3.46 -10.85
CA HIS A 263 8.05 2.87 -11.62
C HIS A 263 9.11 2.15 -10.76
N LEU A 264 9.17 2.43 -9.46
CA LEU A 264 10.03 1.72 -8.51
C LEU A 264 9.36 0.48 -7.90
N THR A 265 8.02 0.43 -7.91
CA THR A 265 7.21 -0.59 -7.19
C THR A 265 6.35 -1.45 -8.12
N THR A 266 6.43 -1.24 -9.42
CA THR A 266 5.74 -2.04 -10.46
C THR A 266 6.74 -2.47 -11.52
N ARG A 267 6.46 -3.59 -12.18
CA ARG A 267 7.20 -4.13 -13.32
C ARG A 267 6.22 -4.76 -14.30
N ASP A 268 6.56 -4.80 -15.58
CA ASP A 268 5.70 -5.46 -16.57
C ASP A 268 5.49 -6.93 -16.20
N PRO A 269 4.23 -7.38 -16.09
CA PRO A 269 3.91 -8.77 -15.81
C PRO A 269 4.12 -9.65 -17.03
N ASP A 270 4.33 -10.94 -16.79
CA ASP A 270 4.18 -11.95 -17.84
C ASP A 270 2.71 -12.35 -18.02
N HIS A 271 2.43 -13.07 -19.11
CA HIS A 271 1.08 -13.52 -19.46
C HIS A 271 0.44 -14.37 -18.35
N SER A 272 1.22 -15.22 -17.69
CA SER A 272 0.75 -16.11 -16.63
C SER A 272 0.36 -15.36 -15.35
N MET A 273 0.98 -14.20 -15.09
CA MET A 273 0.62 -13.31 -13.98
C MET A 273 -0.65 -12.51 -14.29
N LEU A 274 -0.85 -12.13 -15.57
CA LEU A 274 -2.10 -11.50 -16.02
C LEU A 274 -3.30 -12.43 -15.85
N GLU A 275 -3.15 -13.72 -16.18
CA GLU A 275 -4.18 -14.74 -15.92
C GLU A 275 -4.60 -14.77 -14.45
N VAL A 276 -3.63 -14.75 -13.53
CA VAL A 276 -3.90 -14.77 -12.08
C VAL A 276 -4.60 -13.49 -11.63
N ALA A 277 -4.16 -12.32 -12.10
CA ALA A 277 -4.79 -11.04 -11.76
C ALA A 277 -6.23 -10.94 -12.29
N ILE A 278 -6.46 -11.41 -13.53
CA ILE A 278 -7.78 -11.47 -14.15
C ILE A 278 -8.69 -12.44 -13.39
N GLU A 279 -8.21 -13.64 -13.06
CA GLU A 279 -8.97 -14.62 -12.27
C GLU A 279 -9.38 -14.00 -10.93
N SER A 280 -8.43 -13.44 -10.16
CA SER A 280 -8.72 -12.76 -8.90
C SER A 280 -9.82 -11.70 -9.05
N PHE A 281 -9.73 -10.88 -10.09
CA PHE A 281 -10.70 -9.82 -10.35
C PHE A 281 -12.09 -10.37 -10.70
N GLN A 282 -12.17 -11.37 -11.58
CA GLN A 282 -13.42 -11.99 -12.00
C GLN A 282 -14.08 -12.75 -10.84
N SER A 283 -13.33 -13.51 -10.04
CA SER A 283 -13.86 -14.21 -8.88
C SER A 283 -14.39 -13.23 -7.82
N MET A 284 -13.70 -12.11 -7.61
CA MET A 284 -14.18 -11.04 -6.72
C MET A 284 -15.49 -10.43 -7.24
N ARG A 285 -15.61 -10.13 -8.54
CA ARG A 285 -16.85 -9.61 -9.14
C ARG A 285 -18.01 -10.60 -9.06
N LYS A 286 -17.73 -11.89 -9.27
CA LYS A 286 -18.72 -12.96 -9.11
C LYS A 286 -19.21 -13.03 -7.66
N ALA A 287 -18.29 -13.05 -6.69
CA ALA A 287 -18.62 -13.04 -5.27
C ALA A 287 -19.42 -11.77 -4.86
N GLU A 288 -19.11 -10.61 -5.44
CA GLU A 288 -19.90 -9.39 -5.23
C GLU A 288 -21.35 -9.51 -5.70
N ALA A 289 -21.58 -10.22 -6.80
CA ALA A 289 -22.93 -10.49 -7.32
C ALA A 289 -23.65 -11.55 -6.48
N ASP A 290 -22.96 -12.61 -6.09
CA ASP A 290 -23.54 -13.73 -5.34
C ASP A 290 -23.91 -13.31 -3.90
N PHE A 291 -23.14 -12.44 -3.25
CA PHE A 291 -23.47 -11.89 -1.93
C PHE A 291 -24.54 -10.78 -1.97
N VAL A 292 -25.22 -10.57 -3.11
CA VAL A 292 -26.43 -9.72 -3.23
C VAL A 292 -27.68 -10.47 -2.80
N THR A 293 -27.69 -11.80 -2.88
CA THR A 293 -28.73 -12.68 -2.29
C THR A 293 -28.46 -12.97 -0.82
#